data_AF-A0ABD0T3B1-F1
#
_entry.id   AF-A0ABD0T3B1-F1
#
_cell.length_a   1.000
_cell.length_b   1.000
_cell.length_c   1.000
_cell.angle_alpha   90.00
_cell.angle_beta   90.00
_cell.angle_gamma   90.00
#
_symmetry.space_group_name_H-M   'P 1'
#
loop_
_entity.id
_entity.type
_entity.pdbx_description
1 polymer ?
#
loop_
_entity_poly.entity_id
_entity_poly.type
_entity_poly.pdbx_seq_one_letter_code
_entity_poly.pdbx_strand_id
1 'polypeptide(L)'
;MSSINIIYKILTLISYIFYIFNIEITTCAGERIRYISTEHPNVTFIDHKHVIYANLTSGRYGRGSPFYYVGLHYETTVTFDKNVTVDIYFYEYLSNVYKRGFVEMHFNFCELMEDNFFGAPMRQGKLSVQCPYPPGIYNLYNMSIDIGVIPRSFPFTKGRIYANVSYKHNLIGAGYIDMEVKEVNIKRQKII
;
A
#
# COMPACT_ATOMS: atom_id res chain seq x y z
N MET A 1 -45.94 48.32 -12.48
CA MET A 1 -44.61 47.88 -12.97
C MET A 1 -43.51 47.85 -11.89
N SER A 2 -43.81 48.01 -10.59
CA SER A 2 -42.79 48.07 -9.52
C SER A 2 -42.63 46.75 -8.73
N SER A 3 -43.71 46.00 -8.51
CA SER A 3 -43.70 44.85 -7.59
C SER A 3 -42.98 43.60 -8.12
N ILE A 4 -42.91 43.40 -9.44
CA ILE A 4 -42.27 42.22 -10.08
C ILE A 4 -40.74 42.27 -9.93
N ASN A 5 -40.14 43.46 -9.96
CA ASN A 5 -38.69 43.64 -9.82
C ASN A 5 -38.19 43.33 -8.40
N ILE A 6 -39.03 43.51 -7.39
CA ILE A 6 -38.69 43.23 -5.98
C ILE A 6 -38.65 41.72 -5.76
N ILE A 7 -39.61 40.98 -6.30
CA ILE A 7 -39.68 39.51 -6.18
C ILE A 7 -38.46 38.85 -6.85
N TYR A 8 -38.05 39.31 -8.04
CA TYR A 8 -36.86 38.81 -8.72
C TYR A 8 -35.55 39.06 -7.95
N LYS A 9 -35.43 40.21 -7.28
CA LYS A 9 -34.26 40.52 -6.43
C LYS A 9 -34.24 39.65 -5.16
N ILE A 10 -35.39 39.36 -4.58
CA ILE A 10 -35.47 38.49 -3.39
C ILE A 10 -35.11 37.04 -3.76
N LEU A 11 -35.61 36.53 -4.88
CA LEU A 11 -35.32 35.16 -5.33
C LEU A 11 -33.84 34.95 -5.67
N THR A 12 -33.18 35.93 -6.30
CA THR A 12 -31.74 35.87 -6.59
C THR A 12 -30.88 35.97 -5.34
N LEU A 13 -31.31 36.77 -4.34
CA LEU A 13 -30.63 36.84 -3.05
C LEU A 13 -30.74 35.51 -2.29
N ILE A 14 -31.93 34.89 -2.29
CA ILE A 14 -32.17 33.58 -1.66
C ILE A 14 -31.31 32.51 -2.34
N SER A 15 -31.27 32.44 -3.68
CA SER A 15 -30.42 31.47 -4.38
C SER A 15 -28.94 31.65 -4.07
N TYR A 16 -28.47 32.89 -3.91
CA TYR A 16 -27.07 33.19 -3.58
C TYR A 16 -26.73 32.80 -2.14
N ILE A 17 -27.65 33.04 -1.20
CA ILE A 17 -27.52 32.60 0.20
C ILE A 17 -27.48 31.07 0.28
N PHE A 18 -28.37 30.37 -0.42
CA PHE A 18 -28.32 28.91 -0.50
C PHE A 18 -27.02 28.40 -1.12
N TYR A 19 -26.49 29.06 -2.14
CA TYR A 19 -25.23 28.68 -2.77
C TYR A 19 -24.04 28.84 -1.80
N ILE A 20 -23.97 29.95 -1.06
CA ILE A 20 -22.92 30.19 -0.05
C ILE A 20 -23.04 29.19 1.12
N PHE A 21 -24.26 28.91 1.58
CA PHE A 21 -24.48 27.98 2.70
C PHE A 21 -24.08 26.54 2.34
N ASN A 22 -24.25 26.12 1.07
CA ASN A 22 -23.77 24.83 0.60
C ASN A 22 -22.23 24.76 0.48
N ILE A 23 -21.57 25.88 0.17
CA ILE A 23 -20.10 25.93 0.11
C ILE A 23 -19.48 25.81 1.51
N GLU A 24 -20.05 26.44 2.54
CA GLU A 24 -19.51 26.39 3.90
C GLU A 24 -19.66 25.02 4.59
N ILE A 25 -20.77 24.30 4.36
CA ILE A 25 -20.99 22.97 4.98
C ILE A 25 -19.98 21.93 4.48
N THR A 26 -19.45 22.08 3.26
CA THR A 26 -18.56 21.09 2.63
C THR A 26 -17.13 21.09 3.20
N THR A 27 -16.74 22.11 3.98
CA THR A 27 -15.34 22.30 4.39
C THR A 27 -14.97 21.79 5.80
N CYS A 28 -15.91 21.24 6.56
CA CYS A 28 -15.67 20.82 7.96
C CYS A 28 -15.38 19.33 8.17
N ALA A 29 -15.54 18.49 7.15
CA ALA A 29 -15.15 17.08 7.20
C ALA A 29 -13.64 16.96 6.94
N GLY A 30 -12.84 16.85 8.01
CA GLY A 30 -11.42 16.53 7.85
C GLY A 30 -11.27 15.19 7.14
N GLU A 31 -10.47 15.14 6.08
CA GLU A 31 -10.22 13.92 5.33
C GLU A 31 -9.48 12.92 6.23
N ARG A 32 -10.08 11.75 6.42
CA ARG A 32 -9.44 10.62 7.11
C ARG A 32 -8.75 9.77 6.07
N ILE A 33 -7.42 9.67 6.17
CA ILE A 33 -6.68 8.71 5.36
C ILE A 33 -6.44 7.44 6.18
N ARG A 34 -6.56 6.30 5.51
CA ARG A 34 -6.22 4.99 6.06
C ARG A 34 -4.93 4.53 5.41
N TYR A 35 -3.93 4.16 6.21
CA TYR A 35 -2.63 3.74 5.71
C TYR A 35 -2.16 2.47 6.42
N ILE A 36 -1.23 1.76 5.79
CA ILE A 36 -0.57 0.59 6.37
C ILE A 36 0.77 1.05 6.94
N SER A 37 0.92 0.90 8.25
CA SER A 37 2.17 1.04 8.98
C SER A 37 2.91 -0.29 8.92
N THR A 38 4.15 -0.30 8.43
CA THR A 38 4.94 -1.54 8.28
C THR A 38 6.13 -1.57 9.24
N GLU A 39 6.30 -2.62 10.03
CA GLU A 39 7.35 -2.74 11.05
C GLU A 39 7.99 -4.12 11.04
N HIS A 40 9.14 -4.26 11.71
CA HIS A 40 9.87 -5.51 11.91
C HIS A 40 10.00 -6.40 10.65
N PRO A 41 10.46 -5.85 9.51
CA PRO A 41 10.72 -6.68 8.34
C PRO A 41 11.82 -7.69 8.65
N ASN A 42 11.67 -8.91 8.14
CA ASN A 42 12.65 -9.96 8.32
C ASN A 42 12.67 -10.93 7.14
N VAL A 43 13.85 -11.26 6.64
CA VAL A 43 14.05 -12.33 5.66
C VAL A 43 14.42 -13.59 6.42
N THR A 44 13.52 -14.57 6.41
CA THR A 44 13.63 -15.78 7.24
C THR A 44 14.37 -16.93 6.55
N PHE A 45 14.37 -16.95 5.21
CA PHE A 45 14.95 -18.02 4.43
C PHE A 45 15.41 -17.50 3.06
N ILE A 46 16.55 -17.99 2.60
CA ILE A 46 17.12 -17.73 1.27
C ILE A 46 17.80 -19.01 0.79
N ASP A 47 17.51 -19.44 -0.43
CA ASP A 47 18.30 -20.45 -1.13
C ASP A 47 19.40 -19.76 -1.95
N HIS A 48 20.63 -19.80 -1.44
CA HIS A 48 21.80 -19.17 -2.06
C HIS A 48 22.13 -19.68 -3.48
N LYS A 49 21.54 -20.79 -3.92
CA LYS A 49 21.67 -21.25 -5.31
C LYS A 49 20.94 -20.33 -6.30
N HIS A 50 19.78 -19.80 -5.90
CA HIS A 50 18.89 -19.02 -6.76
C HIS A 50 18.85 -17.54 -6.37
N VAL A 51 19.01 -17.23 -5.08
CA VAL A 51 19.00 -15.88 -4.52
C VAL A 51 20.25 -15.70 -3.67
N ILE A 52 21.20 -14.89 -4.13
CA ILE A 52 22.49 -14.68 -3.43
C ILE A 52 22.27 -13.92 -2.13
N TYR A 53 21.43 -12.89 -2.19
CA TYR A 53 21.17 -11.97 -1.09
C TYR A 53 19.73 -11.46 -1.17
N ALA A 54 19.12 -11.24 -0.01
CA ALA A 54 17.86 -10.53 0.12
C ALA A 54 17.80 -9.80 1.46
N ASN A 55 17.30 -8.58 1.45
CA ASN A 55 17.12 -7.75 2.62
C ASN A 55 15.86 -6.91 2.47
N LEU A 56 15.02 -6.96 3.50
CA LEU A 56 13.77 -6.22 3.59
C LEU A 56 13.91 -5.18 4.69
N THR A 57 13.63 -3.93 4.35
CA THR A 57 13.73 -2.78 5.25
C THR A 57 12.40 -2.04 5.30
N SER A 58 12.15 -1.39 6.43
CA SER A 58 10.97 -0.57 6.64
C SER A 58 11.36 0.61 7.51
N GLY A 59 10.98 1.81 7.10
CA GLY A 59 11.34 3.02 7.81
C GLY A 59 10.38 4.18 7.54
N ARG A 60 10.46 5.18 8.40
CA ARG A 60 9.73 6.46 8.26
C ARG A 60 10.73 7.60 8.21
N TYR A 61 10.49 8.61 7.38
CA TYR A 61 11.37 9.80 7.32
C TYR A 61 11.30 10.67 8.59
N GLY A 62 10.20 10.61 9.36
CA GLY A 62 10.06 11.39 10.58
C GLY A 62 8.91 10.93 11.47
N ARG A 63 8.89 11.40 12.71
CA ARG A 63 7.85 11.05 13.70
C ARG A 63 6.44 11.55 13.31
N GLY A 64 6.37 12.62 12.51
CA GLY A 64 5.12 13.22 12.04
C GLY A 64 4.65 12.76 10.66
N SER A 65 5.43 11.93 9.95
CA SER A 65 5.00 11.36 8.68
C SER A 65 4.22 10.06 8.95
N PRO A 66 2.98 9.93 8.47
CA PRO A 66 2.22 8.68 8.63
C PRO A 66 2.73 7.58 7.68
N PHE A 67 3.54 7.91 6.68
CA PHE A 67 3.93 6.98 5.63
C PHE A 67 5.17 6.17 5.99
N TYR A 68 5.04 4.85 5.87
CA TYR A 68 6.16 3.92 5.97
C TYR A 68 6.65 3.54 4.58
N TYR A 69 7.96 3.55 4.42
CA TYR A 69 8.69 3.25 3.20
C TYR A 69 9.29 1.86 3.35
N VAL A 70 8.84 0.95 2.50
CA VAL A 70 9.40 -0.39 2.42
C VAL A 70 10.49 -0.41 1.35
N GLY A 71 11.64 -1.01 1.67
CA GLY A 71 12.73 -1.25 0.73
C GLY A 71 13.02 -2.74 0.63
N LEU A 72 13.26 -3.22 -0.57
CA LEU A 72 13.64 -4.62 -0.84
C LEU A 72 14.88 -4.63 -1.73
N HIS A 73 15.95 -5.19 -1.21
CA HIS A 73 17.23 -5.30 -1.90
C HIS A 73 17.53 -6.78 -2.06
N TYR A 74 17.68 -7.25 -3.30
CA TYR A 74 17.99 -8.66 -3.54
C TYR A 74 18.88 -8.84 -4.77
N GLU A 75 19.56 -9.98 -4.78
CA GLU A 75 20.38 -10.43 -5.91
C GLU A 75 19.97 -11.84 -6.28
N THR A 76 19.67 -12.07 -7.55
CA THR A 76 19.17 -13.35 -8.07
C THR A 76 20.02 -13.87 -9.22
N THR A 77 20.23 -15.18 -9.25
CA THR A 77 20.89 -15.91 -10.34
C THR A 77 19.91 -16.44 -11.37
N VAL A 78 18.61 -16.43 -11.07
CA VAL A 78 17.53 -16.86 -11.96
C VAL A 78 16.74 -15.69 -12.52
N THR A 79 16.20 -15.87 -13.72
CA THR A 79 15.24 -14.95 -14.32
C THR A 79 13.92 -15.02 -13.54
N PHE A 80 13.44 -13.86 -13.11
CA PHE A 80 12.13 -13.70 -12.49
C PHE A 80 11.07 -13.55 -13.58
N ASP A 81 10.37 -14.64 -13.85
CA ASP A 81 9.36 -14.78 -14.89
C ASP A 81 8.12 -15.53 -14.35
N LYS A 82 7.34 -16.18 -15.22
CA LYS A 82 6.18 -16.99 -14.82
C LYS A 82 6.52 -18.27 -14.05
N ASN A 83 7.79 -18.69 -13.99
CA ASN A 83 8.25 -19.84 -13.21
C ASN A 83 8.56 -19.49 -11.74
N VAL A 84 8.56 -18.20 -11.41
CA VAL A 84 8.64 -17.71 -10.04
C VAL A 84 7.22 -17.49 -9.54
N THR A 85 6.90 -18.05 -8.39
CA THR A 85 5.61 -17.93 -7.70
C THR A 85 5.82 -17.20 -6.39
N VAL A 86 4.87 -16.34 -6.04
CA VAL A 86 4.86 -15.56 -4.80
C VAL A 86 3.54 -15.84 -4.09
N ASP A 87 3.65 -16.51 -2.94
CA ASP A 87 2.51 -16.80 -2.07
C ASP A 87 2.54 -15.85 -0.88
N ILE A 88 1.48 -15.07 -0.71
CA ILE A 88 1.34 -14.06 0.34
C ILE A 88 0.24 -14.50 1.30
N TYR A 89 0.60 -14.62 2.57
CA TYR A 89 -0.27 -15.03 3.66
C TYR A 89 -0.43 -13.90 4.67
N PHE A 90 -1.67 -13.57 5.01
CA PHE A 90 -1.93 -12.62 6.08
C PHE A 90 -2.14 -13.34 7.40
N TYR A 91 -1.39 -12.94 8.42
CA TYR A 91 -1.57 -13.38 9.80
C TYR A 91 -2.19 -12.24 10.59
N GLU A 92 -3.23 -12.54 11.36
CA GLU A 92 -3.86 -11.60 12.28
C GLU A 92 -3.22 -11.70 13.66
N TYR A 93 -3.01 -10.55 14.31
CA TYR A 93 -2.52 -10.51 15.69
C TYR A 93 -3.68 -10.61 16.68
N LEU A 94 -3.91 -11.80 17.22
CA LEU A 94 -5.00 -12.10 18.16
C LEU A 94 -4.44 -12.60 19.48
N SER A 95 -4.80 -11.93 20.58
CA SER A 95 -4.45 -12.36 21.95
C SER A 95 -2.94 -12.64 22.13
N ASN A 96 -2.10 -11.74 21.61
CA ASN A 96 -0.63 -11.84 21.62
C ASN A 96 0.00 -12.96 20.78
N VAL A 97 -0.76 -13.54 19.84
CA VAL A 97 -0.24 -14.56 18.92
C VAL A 97 -0.64 -14.20 17.49
N TYR A 98 0.28 -14.38 16.55
CA TYR A 98 -0.01 -14.30 15.13
C TYR A 98 -0.71 -15.59 14.67
N LYS A 99 -1.96 -15.48 14.23
CA LYS A 99 -2.74 -16.59 13.67
C LYS A 99 -2.94 -16.39 12.18
N ARG A 100 -2.76 -17.44 11.39
CA ARG A 100 -2.98 -17.39 9.94
C ARG A 100 -4.45 -17.02 9.66
N GLY A 101 -4.63 -15.93 8.94
CA GLY A 101 -5.94 -15.45 8.50
C GLY A 101 -6.43 -16.22 7.26
N PHE A 102 -7.64 -15.90 6.82
CA PHE A 102 -8.26 -16.53 5.64
C PHE A 102 -7.85 -15.87 4.32
N VAL A 103 -7.20 -14.70 4.36
CA VAL A 103 -6.76 -13.98 3.16
C VAL A 103 -5.39 -14.52 2.77
N GLU A 104 -5.36 -15.13 1.59
CA GLU A 104 -4.16 -15.66 0.96
C GLU A 104 -4.19 -15.26 -0.51
N MET A 105 -3.03 -14.92 -1.07
CA MET A 105 -2.92 -14.56 -2.48
C MET A 105 -1.74 -15.31 -3.08
N HIS A 106 -1.95 -15.84 -4.28
CA HIS A 106 -0.99 -16.66 -4.98
C HIS A 106 -0.84 -16.09 -6.38
N PHE A 107 0.37 -15.66 -6.71
CA PHE A 107 0.67 -15.04 -7.99
C PHE A 107 1.88 -15.70 -8.63
N ASN A 108 1.89 -15.79 -9.96
CA ASN A 108 3.15 -15.85 -10.67
C ASN A 108 3.81 -14.46 -10.63
N PHE A 109 5.13 -14.37 -10.67
CA PHE A 109 5.83 -13.09 -10.48
C PHE A 109 5.41 -12.03 -11.50
N CYS A 110 5.23 -12.39 -12.78
CA CYS A 110 4.76 -11.44 -13.78
C CYS A 110 3.32 -10.94 -13.51
N GLU A 111 2.43 -11.79 -12.96
CA GLU A 111 1.07 -11.40 -12.60
C GLU A 111 1.06 -10.48 -11.37
N LEU A 112 1.93 -10.77 -10.39
CA LEU A 112 2.17 -9.89 -9.24
C LEU A 112 2.58 -8.49 -9.70
N MET A 113 3.43 -8.41 -10.73
CA MET A 113 3.87 -7.15 -11.30
C MET A 113 2.79 -6.39 -12.06
N GLU A 114 1.62 -6.98 -12.33
CA GLU A 114 0.45 -6.30 -12.91
C GLU A 114 -0.52 -5.81 -11.82
N ASP A 115 -0.54 -6.47 -10.65
CA ASP A 115 -1.41 -6.15 -9.52
C ASP A 115 -1.26 -4.70 -9.01
N ASN A 116 -2.37 -4.16 -8.51
CA ASN A 116 -2.42 -2.78 -7.99
C ASN A 116 -2.02 -2.69 -6.52
N PHE A 117 -2.13 -3.77 -5.74
CA PHE A 117 -1.83 -3.75 -4.32
C PHE A 117 -0.34 -3.94 -4.04
N PHE A 118 0.30 -4.97 -4.61
CA PHE A 118 1.73 -5.26 -4.46
C PHE A 118 2.56 -4.89 -5.69
N GLY A 119 2.02 -5.07 -6.90
CA GLY A 119 2.73 -4.75 -8.14
C GLY A 119 3.01 -3.26 -8.31
N ALA A 120 2.03 -2.39 -8.02
CA ALA A 120 2.21 -0.94 -8.12
C ALA A 120 3.35 -0.42 -7.21
N PRO A 121 3.43 -0.79 -5.92
CA PRO A 121 4.58 -0.46 -5.08
C PRO A 121 5.92 -0.98 -5.62
N MET A 122 5.97 -2.18 -6.19
CA MET A 122 7.21 -2.73 -6.76
C MET A 122 7.67 -1.93 -8.00
N ARG A 123 6.73 -1.55 -8.88
CA ARG A 123 7.00 -0.68 -10.04
C ARG A 123 7.47 0.71 -9.60
N GLN A 124 6.82 1.30 -8.61
CA GLN A 124 7.25 2.55 -7.97
C GLN A 124 8.67 2.41 -7.41
N GLY A 125 9.01 1.23 -6.89
CA GLY A 125 10.32 0.89 -6.38
C GLY A 125 11.41 0.68 -7.41
N LYS A 126 11.29 1.18 -8.65
CA LYS A 126 12.25 1.01 -9.77
C LYS A 126 12.22 -0.35 -10.46
N LEU A 127 11.27 -1.22 -10.14
CA LEU A 127 11.06 -2.46 -10.90
C LEU A 127 10.10 -2.22 -12.07
N SER A 128 10.43 -1.27 -12.95
CA SER A 128 9.54 -0.74 -13.99
C SER A 128 9.72 -1.37 -15.37
N VAL A 129 10.73 -2.22 -15.56
CA VAL A 129 10.93 -2.98 -16.81
C VAL A 129 9.78 -3.98 -16.97
N GLN A 130 9.38 -4.27 -18.21
CA GLN A 130 8.37 -5.30 -18.47
C GLN A 130 8.93 -6.70 -18.19
N CYS A 131 8.18 -7.52 -17.45
CA CYS A 131 8.55 -8.92 -17.16
C CYS A 131 8.86 -9.68 -18.47
N PRO A 132 9.90 -10.54 -18.54
CA PRO A 132 10.69 -11.10 -17.44
C PRO A 132 11.87 -10.25 -16.99
N TYR A 133 12.28 -10.43 -15.73
CA TYR A 133 13.42 -9.73 -15.14
C TYR A 133 14.65 -10.64 -15.12
N PRO A 134 15.76 -10.27 -15.79
CA PRO A 134 16.94 -11.12 -15.89
C PRO A 134 17.65 -11.30 -14.54
N PRO A 135 18.59 -12.27 -14.42
CA PRO A 135 19.47 -12.37 -13.26
C PRO A 135 20.21 -11.06 -13.00
N GLY A 136 20.39 -10.70 -11.73
CA GLY A 136 21.10 -9.48 -11.33
C GLY A 136 20.71 -8.93 -9.98
N ILE A 137 21.18 -7.71 -9.72
CA ILE A 137 20.96 -6.97 -8.48
C ILE A 137 19.78 -6.02 -8.66
N TYR A 138 18.82 -6.13 -7.75
CA TYR A 138 17.61 -5.32 -7.72
C TYR A 138 17.53 -4.56 -6.40
N ASN A 139 17.46 -3.24 -6.49
CA ASN A 139 17.38 -2.35 -5.35
C ASN A 139 16.08 -1.56 -5.40
N LEU A 140 15.05 -2.07 -4.73
CA LEU A 140 13.75 -1.46 -4.68
C LEU A 140 13.63 -0.55 -3.47
N TYR A 141 13.29 0.70 -3.70
CA TYR A 141 13.15 1.73 -2.67
C TYR A 141 11.75 2.31 -2.70
N ASN A 142 11.17 2.67 -1.55
CA ASN A 142 9.87 3.33 -1.50
C ASN A 142 8.74 2.49 -2.15
N MET A 143 8.65 1.22 -1.78
CA MET A 143 7.53 0.34 -2.12
C MET A 143 6.35 0.57 -1.17
N SER A 144 5.85 1.80 -1.12
CA SER A 144 4.72 2.17 -0.26
C SER A 144 3.41 1.83 -0.97
N ILE A 145 2.45 1.24 -0.25
CA ILE A 145 1.11 0.94 -0.78
C ILE A 145 0.31 2.23 -0.88
N ASP A 146 -0.37 2.43 -2.02
CA ASP A 146 -1.29 3.55 -2.20
C ASP A 146 -2.51 3.40 -1.29
N ILE A 147 -2.80 4.47 -0.53
CA ILE A 147 -3.95 4.58 0.38
C ILE A 147 -5.27 4.25 -0.34
N GLY A 148 -5.42 4.67 -1.60
CA GLY A 148 -6.64 4.47 -2.38
C GLY A 148 -6.96 3.00 -2.68
N VAL A 149 -5.94 2.12 -2.64
CA VAL A 149 -6.09 0.69 -2.97
C VAL A 149 -6.42 -0.14 -1.74
N ILE A 150 -6.25 0.41 -0.52
CA ILE A 150 -6.56 -0.29 0.72
C ILE A 150 -8.09 -0.32 0.93
N PRO A 151 -8.74 -1.50 0.88
CA PRO A 151 -10.18 -1.57 0.99
C PRO A 151 -10.65 -1.17 2.41
N ARG A 152 -11.80 -0.49 2.49
CA ARG A 152 -12.40 -0.13 3.78
C ARG A 152 -12.79 -1.35 4.62
N SER A 153 -13.03 -2.47 3.97
CA SER A 153 -13.34 -3.78 4.56
C SER A 153 -12.10 -4.65 4.81
N PHE A 154 -10.88 -4.09 4.75
CA PHE A 154 -9.68 -4.85 5.05
C PHE A 154 -9.79 -5.48 6.45
N PRO A 155 -9.72 -6.82 6.56
CA PRO A 155 -10.21 -7.53 7.74
C PRO A 155 -9.26 -7.50 8.94
N PHE A 156 -8.08 -6.90 8.81
CA PHE A 156 -7.04 -6.92 9.83
C PHE A 156 -6.67 -5.50 10.28
N THR A 157 -6.74 -5.24 11.58
CA THR A 157 -6.22 -3.99 12.17
C THR A 157 -4.71 -4.09 12.39
N LYS A 158 -4.23 -5.24 12.88
CA LYS A 158 -2.82 -5.52 13.12
C LYS A 158 -2.52 -6.96 12.73
N GLY A 159 -1.40 -7.16 12.07
CA GLY A 159 -1.05 -8.47 11.53
C GLY A 159 0.38 -8.56 11.05
N ARG A 160 0.66 -9.62 10.32
CA ARG A 160 1.92 -9.90 9.65
C ARG A 160 1.64 -10.39 8.25
N ILE A 161 2.28 -9.78 7.27
CA ILE A 161 2.30 -10.24 5.90
C ILE A 161 3.50 -11.17 5.78
N TYR A 162 3.26 -12.44 5.47
CA TYR A 162 4.29 -13.44 5.23
C TYR A 162 4.32 -13.77 3.75
N ALA A 163 5.49 -13.79 3.13
CA ALA A 163 5.64 -14.06 1.71
C ALA A 163 6.63 -15.21 1.48
N ASN A 164 6.21 -16.18 0.68
CA ASN A 164 7.04 -17.24 0.14
C ASN A 164 7.30 -17.00 -1.34
N VAL A 165 8.53 -17.17 -1.76
CA VAL A 165 8.95 -17.10 -3.16
C VAL A 165 9.48 -18.46 -3.57
N SER A 166 8.87 -19.06 -4.59
CA SER A 166 9.27 -20.38 -5.08
C SER A 166 9.62 -20.33 -6.56
N TYR A 167 10.71 -20.98 -6.95
CA TYR A 167 11.12 -21.16 -8.35
C TYR A 167 10.92 -22.62 -8.75
N LYS A 168 10.08 -22.86 -9.77
CA LYS A 168 9.72 -24.22 -10.22
C LYS A 168 9.31 -25.12 -9.04
N HIS A 169 8.44 -24.62 -8.18
CA HIS A 169 7.91 -25.27 -6.96
C HIS A 169 8.90 -25.51 -5.81
N ASN A 170 10.15 -25.07 -5.92
CA ASN A 170 11.09 -25.10 -4.80
C ASN A 170 11.12 -23.74 -4.12
N LEU A 171 10.99 -23.72 -2.79
CA LEU A 171 11.11 -22.49 -2.01
C LEU A 171 12.53 -21.94 -2.17
N ILE A 172 12.65 -20.70 -2.65
CA ILE A 172 13.94 -20.02 -2.83
C ILE A 172 14.11 -18.81 -1.91
N GLY A 173 13.02 -18.33 -1.32
CA GLY A 173 13.07 -17.23 -0.35
C GLY A 173 11.78 -17.16 0.46
N ALA A 174 11.90 -16.72 1.71
CA ALA A 174 10.74 -16.42 2.54
C ALA A 174 11.05 -15.27 3.49
N GLY A 175 10.05 -14.45 3.77
CA GLY A 175 10.17 -13.34 4.70
C GLY A 175 8.82 -12.82 5.19
N TYR A 176 8.87 -11.88 6.11
CA TYR A 176 7.68 -11.25 6.63
C TYR A 176 7.89 -9.79 6.98
N ILE A 177 6.78 -9.08 7.09
CA ILE A 177 6.71 -7.72 7.62
C ILE A 177 5.45 -7.58 8.48
N ASP A 178 5.60 -7.01 9.67
CA ASP A 178 4.46 -6.71 10.52
C ASP A 178 3.72 -5.50 9.94
N MET A 179 2.40 -5.55 9.97
CA MET A 179 1.54 -4.49 9.45
C MET A 179 0.53 -4.04 10.50
N GLU A 180 0.21 -2.76 10.49
CA GLU A 180 -0.89 -2.17 11.27
C GLU A 180 -1.63 -1.16 10.42
N VAL A 181 -2.95 -1.33 10.27
CA VAL A 181 -3.81 -0.41 9.56
C VAL A 181 -4.21 0.71 10.51
N LYS A 182 -3.81 1.94 10.17
CA LYS A 182 -4.06 3.14 10.98
C LYS A 182 -4.88 4.15 10.21
N GLU A 183 -5.60 4.99 10.94
CA GLU A 183 -6.31 6.14 10.40
C GLU A 183 -5.75 7.42 11.00
N VAL A 184 -5.55 8.44 10.17
CA VAL A 184 -5.17 9.78 10.63
C VAL A 184 -6.08 10.82 9.96
N ASN A 185 -6.52 11.80 10.75
CA ASN A 185 -7.22 12.96 10.22
C ASN A 185 -6.17 13.93 9.67
N ILE A 186 -6.19 14.21 8.37
CA ILE A 186 -5.37 15.27 7.78
C ILE A 186 -6.07 16.60 8.06
N LYS A 187 -6.02 17.09 9.30
CA LYS A 187 -6.21 18.50 9.58
C LYS A 187 -4.84 19.14 9.65
N ARG A 188 -4.44 19.86 8.58
CA ARG A 188 -3.21 20.68 8.48
C ARG A 188 -1.87 19.93 8.54
N GLN A 189 -1.55 19.14 7.51
CA GLN A 189 -0.15 19.08 7.08
C GLN A 189 -0.08 19.70 5.69
N LYS A 190 0.48 20.92 5.62
CA LYS A 190 0.91 21.48 4.34
C LYS A 190 1.90 20.46 3.77
N ILE A 191 1.53 19.83 2.66
CA ILE A 191 2.48 19.21 1.75
C ILE A 191 3.36 20.37 1.29
N ILE A 192 4.59 20.41 1.80
CA ILE A 192 5.64 21.33 1.33
C ILE A 192 6.30 20.66 0.13
#